data_AF-A0A931E3V4-F1
#
_entry.id   AF-A0A931E3V4-F1
#
_cell.length_a   1.000
_cell.length_b   1.000
_cell.length_c   1.000
_cell.angle_alpha   90.00
_cell.angle_beta   90.00
_cell.angle_gamma   90.00
#
_symmetry.space_group_name_H-M   'P 1'
#
loop_
_entity.id
_entity.type
_entity.pdbx_description
1 polymer ?
#
loop_
_entity_poly.entity_id
_entity_poly.type
_entity_poly.pdbx_seq_one_letter_code
_entity_poly.pdbx_strand_id
1 'polypeptide(L)'
;KEDIVAALQYLLAVHAGDESKHLDDIDHFGNRRVRTVGELVQNQFRIGMSRMERVVRERMASQDADDITPQSLINIRPIVAAIKEFFGSSQLSQFMDQANPLAGLTHKRRLSALGPGGLAGHKSGSSRRTNVPTAVRDVHNSHYSRMCPIETPEGPNIGLIGSLALYAHVNEYGFIEAPYRKVNNGVVSDDIVWMTADEEENHIIAPANTPIDPKTKKFVEVDADGKIVDADRVIARTRDFDGSFGAPAQVPVEDVDYMDVSPRQLLSVAANLIPFLEHDDAKRTLMGANMQRQAVPLIQSHAPFVGTGMEGRAAQDSGELICAEFAGEVTEVDAAHVVIYSDEHGSQRYDLPKYERSNQSTCINHRPIVTVGQQV
;
A
#
# COMPACT_ATOMS: atom_id res chain seq x y z
N LYS A 1 25.71 2.20 26.87
CA LYS A 1 26.62 3.28 27.37
C LYS A 1 27.17 4.07 26.19
N GLU A 2 27.67 3.39 25.16
CA GLU A 2 28.16 4.02 23.91
C GLU A 2 27.06 4.82 23.20
N ASP A 3 25.85 4.27 23.05
CA ASP A 3 24.71 4.98 22.42
C ASP A 3 24.39 6.32 23.09
N ILE A 4 24.45 6.36 24.42
CA ILE A 4 24.16 7.58 25.20
C ILE A 4 25.25 8.63 24.95
N VAL A 5 26.52 8.21 24.91
CA VAL A 5 27.64 9.11 24.64
C VAL A 5 27.56 9.64 23.21
N ALA A 6 27.31 8.78 22.22
CA ALA A 6 27.17 9.15 20.82
C ALA A 6 25.97 10.10 20.58
N ALA A 7 24.82 9.82 21.21
CA ALA A 7 23.65 10.68 21.12
C ALA A 7 23.91 12.07 21.73
N LEU A 8 24.59 12.15 22.88
CA LEU A 8 24.98 13.42 23.48
C LEU A 8 26.00 14.18 22.62
N GLN A 9 26.96 13.50 22.02
CA GLN A 9 27.91 14.11 21.09
C GLN A 9 27.20 14.69 19.85
N TYR A 10 26.26 13.94 19.26
CA TYR A 10 25.47 14.42 18.13
C TYR A 10 24.64 15.65 18.52
N LEU A 11 23.97 15.62 19.69
CA LEU A 11 23.18 16.74 20.19
C LEU A 11 24.03 18.00 20.40
N LEU A 12 25.22 17.85 21.00
CA LEU A 12 26.15 18.96 21.22
C LEU A 12 26.68 19.52 19.90
N ALA A 13 26.98 18.67 18.91
CA ALA A 13 27.42 19.10 17.59
C ALA A 13 26.33 19.86 16.83
N VAL A 14 25.08 19.38 16.87
CA VAL A 14 23.91 20.09 16.31
C VAL A 14 23.73 21.46 16.99
N HIS A 15 23.84 21.51 18.33
CA HIS A 15 23.72 22.78 19.06
C HIS A 15 24.86 23.76 18.75
N ALA A 16 26.07 23.24 18.48
CA ALA A 16 27.22 24.03 18.07
C ALA A 16 27.14 24.56 16.62
N GLY A 17 26.12 24.14 15.86
CA GLY A 17 25.92 24.57 14.47
C GLY A 17 26.81 23.86 13.46
N ASP A 18 27.21 22.62 13.74
CA ASP A 18 27.99 21.81 12.80
C ASP A 18 27.16 21.45 11.56
N GLU A 19 27.56 21.95 10.39
CA GLU A 19 26.88 21.74 9.10
C GLU A 19 26.87 20.27 8.66
N SER A 20 27.75 19.42 9.22
CA SER A 20 27.77 17.97 8.94
C SER A 20 26.65 17.19 9.65
N LYS A 21 25.87 17.87 10.51
CA LYS A 21 24.78 17.27 11.29
C LYS A 21 23.46 17.86 10.85
N HIS A 22 22.54 16.98 10.52
CA HIS A 22 21.21 17.35 10.06
C HIS A 22 20.16 17.07 11.14
N LEU A 23 19.08 17.85 11.10
CA LEU A 23 17.89 17.61 11.91
C LEU A 23 17.03 16.58 11.19
N ASP A 24 16.47 15.65 11.96
CA ASP A 24 15.60 14.63 11.40
C ASP A 24 14.21 15.21 11.11
N ASP A 25 13.72 14.96 9.90
CA ASP A 25 12.32 15.18 9.56
C ASP A 25 11.46 14.01 10.06
N ILE A 26 10.60 14.28 11.02
CA ILE A 26 9.72 13.28 11.66
C ILE A 26 8.59 12.78 10.74
N ASP A 27 8.27 13.51 9.66
CA ASP A 27 7.23 13.18 8.69
C ASP A 27 7.79 12.35 7.52
N HIS A 28 9.11 12.37 7.31
CA HIS A 28 9.79 11.60 6.29
C HIS A 28 9.55 10.08 6.43
N PHE A 29 9.27 9.39 5.32
CA PHE A 29 8.99 7.95 5.31
C PHE A 29 10.21 7.07 5.62
N GLY A 30 11.43 7.61 5.58
CA GLY A 30 12.62 6.96 6.15
C GLY A 30 12.57 6.88 7.69
N ASN A 31 11.80 7.77 8.33
CA ASN A 31 11.62 7.84 9.77
C ASN A 31 10.25 7.30 10.22
N ARG A 32 9.40 6.86 9.28
CA ARG A 32 8.07 6.30 9.54
C ARG A 32 7.92 4.93 8.91
N ARG A 33 7.61 3.93 9.74
CA ARG A 33 7.36 2.56 9.30
C ARG A 33 5.89 2.15 9.46
N VAL A 34 5.42 1.35 8.52
CA VAL A 34 4.12 0.68 8.54
C VAL A 34 4.20 -0.57 9.40
N ARG A 35 3.25 -0.71 10.32
CA ARG A 35 3.04 -1.96 11.06
C ARG A 35 2.05 -2.83 10.32
N THR A 36 2.50 -3.98 9.84
CA THR A 36 1.64 -4.93 9.13
C THR A 36 0.70 -5.66 10.10
N VAL A 37 -0.35 -6.29 9.58
CA VAL A 37 -1.30 -7.06 10.39
C VAL A 37 -0.59 -8.17 11.17
N GLY A 38 0.41 -8.82 10.56
CA GLY A 38 1.23 -9.84 11.22
C GLY A 38 1.93 -9.32 12.47
N GLU A 39 2.58 -8.15 12.38
CA GLU A 39 3.25 -7.52 13.53
C GLU A 39 2.26 -7.15 14.64
N LEU A 40 1.09 -6.61 14.27
CA LEU A 40 0.05 -6.25 15.25
C LEU A 40 -0.46 -7.48 16.01
N VAL A 41 -0.72 -8.59 15.32
CA VAL A 41 -1.16 -9.84 15.94
C VAL A 41 -0.04 -10.46 16.76
N GLN A 42 1.20 -10.45 16.28
CA GLN A 42 2.36 -10.96 17.02
C GLN A 42 2.55 -10.22 18.35
N ASN A 43 2.34 -8.90 18.37
CA ASN A 43 2.40 -8.11 19.60
C ASN A 43 1.33 -8.56 20.62
N GLN A 44 0.10 -8.82 20.17
CA GLN A 44 -0.97 -9.32 21.04
C GLN A 44 -0.70 -10.74 21.53
N PHE A 45 -0.14 -11.59 20.66
CA PHE A 45 0.30 -12.92 21.03
C PHE A 45 1.39 -12.86 22.11
N ARG A 46 2.37 -11.97 21.98
CA ARG A 46 3.43 -11.75 22.98
C ARG A 46 2.86 -11.29 24.33
N ILE A 47 1.87 -10.39 24.34
CA ILE A 47 1.16 -9.99 25.56
C ILE A 47 0.44 -11.20 26.19
N GLY A 48 -0.24 -12.01 25.38
CA GLY A 48 -0.89 -13.25 25.82
C GLY A 48 0.10 -14.25 26.44
N MET A 49 1.27 -14.42 25.81
CA MET A 49 2.36 -15.28 26.31
C MET A 49 2.93 -14.77 27.64
N SER A 50 3.17 -13.46 27.78
CA SER A 50 3.66 -12.87 29.04
C SER A 50 2.66 -13.07 30.19
N ARG A 51 1.35 -12.95 29.92
CA ARG A 51 0.30 -13.28 30.89
C ARG A 51 0.30 -14.77 31.25
N MET A 52 0.50 -15.66 30.27
CA MET A 52 0.60 -17.10 30.53
C MET A 52 1.84 -17.43 31.37
N GLU A 53 3.00 -16.85 31.07
CA GLU A 53 4.24 -17.05 31.83
C GLU A 53 4.04 -16.71 33.30
N ARG A 54 3.35 -15.60 33.59
CA ARG A 54 3.01 -15.21 34.96
C ARG A 54 2.15 -16.27 35.65
N VAL A 55 1.10 -16.78 34.98
CA VAL A 55 0.23 -17.83 35.55
C VAL A 55 0.99 -19.14 35.78
N VAL A 56 1.89 -19.51 34.88
CA VAL A 56 2.77 -20.68 35.04
C VAL A 56 3.66 -20.50 36.26
N ARG A 57 4.30 -19.33 36.42
CA ARG A 57 5.16 -19.03 37.56
C ARG A 57 4.40 -19.05 38.89
N GLU A 58 3.20 -18.50 38.93
CA GLU A 58 2.32 -18.54 40.10
C GLU A 58 1.93 -19.99 40.45
N ARG A 59 1.57 -20.82 39.45
CA ARG A 59 1.24 -22.24 39.67
C ARG A 59 2.42 -23.07 40.14
N MET A 60 3.61 -22.86 39.56
CA MET A 60 4.84 -23.53 39.97
C MET A 60 5.23 -23.23 41.42
N ALA A 61 4.89 -22.04 41.93
CA ALA A 61 5.15 -21.68 43.32
C ALA A 61 4.09 -22.24 44.30
N SER A 62 2.88 -22.54 43.82
CA SER A 62 1.76 -22.99 44.66
C SER A 62 1.51 -24.50 44.68
N GLN A 63 1.96 -25.23 43.67
CA GLN A 63 1.73 -26.68 43.54
C GLN A 63 2.88 -27.49 44.13
N ASP A 64 2.56 -28.65 44.69
CA ASP A 64 3.55 -29.60 45.18
C ASP A 64 4.39 -30.17 44.04
N ALA A 65 5.71 -30.30 44.26
CA ALA A 65 6.68 -30.61 43.22
C ALA A 65 6.41 -31.96 42.51
N ASP A 66 5.78 -32.91 43.19
CA ASP A 66 5.50 -34.25 42.66
C ASP A 66 4.30 -34.28 41.69
N ASP A 67 3.42 -33.26 41.72
CA ASP A 67 2.23 -33.16 40.86
C ASP A 67 2.43 -32.23 39.64
N ILE A 68 3.63 -31.67 39.47
CA ILE A 68 3.92 -30.72 38.40
C ILE A 68 4.11 -31.46 37.06
N THR A 69 3.19 -31.24 36.12
CA THR A 69 3.31 -31.70 34.73
C THR A 69 3.19 -30.50 33.78
N PRO A 70 3.79 -30.54 32.57
CA PRO A 70 3.64 -29.46 31.60
C PRO A 70 2.19 -29.13 31.27
N GLN A 71 1.31 -30.14 31.25
CA GLN A 71 -0.12 -29.96 31.01
C GLN A 71 -0.85 -29.25 32.16
N SER A 72 -0.46 -29.47 33.42
CA SER A 72 -1.08 -28.79 34.56
C SER A 72 -0.69 -27.32 34.65
N LEU A 73 0.49 -26.96 34.13
CA LEU A 73 1.01 -25.59 34.13
C LEU A 73 0.46 -24.74 32.97
N ILE A 74 0.32 -25.31 31.77
CA ILE A 74 -0.07 -24.56 30.57
C ILE A 74 -1.57 -24.26 30.59
N ASN A 75 -1.91 -22.97 30.53
CA ASN A 75 -3.29 -22.50 30.34
C ASN A 75 -3.37 -21.55 29.15
N ILE A 76 -4.07 -21.98 28.09
CA ILE A 76 -4.18 -21.21 26.83
C ILE A 76 -5.15 -20.03 26.89
N ARG A 77 -6.00 -19.93 27.93
CA ARG A 77 -7.04 -18.89 28.03
C ARG A 77 -6.51 -17.46 27.88
N PRO A 78 -5.37 -17.06 28.47
CA PRO A 78 -4.83 -15.71 28.32
C PRO A 78 -4.46 -15.33 26.87
N ILE A 79 -3.95 -16.29 26.08
CA ILE A 79 -3.65 -16.07 24.65
C ILE A 79 -4.94 -15.89 23.88
N VAL A 80 -5.89 -16.82 24.04
CA VAL A 80 -7.17 -16.78 23.32
C VAL A 80 -7.92 -15.48 23.65
N ALA A 81 -7.90 -15.04 24.89
CA ALA A 81 -8.51 -13.78 25.32
C ALA A 81 -7.86 -12.57 24.63
N ALA A 82 -6.53 -12.48 24.60
CA ALA A 82 -5.81 -11.37 23.97
C ALA A 82 -6.08 -11.29 22.46
N ILE A 83 -6.10 -12.43 21.76
CA ILE A 83 -6.40 -12.48 20.32
C ILE A 83 -7.86 -12.09 20.05
N LYS A 84 -8.81 -12.63 20.85
CA LYS A 84 -10.23 -12.28 20.71
C LYS A 84 -10.50 -10.81 20.99
N GLU A 85 -9.82 -10.24 21.99
CA GLU A 85 -9.90 -8.82 22.30
C GLU A 85 -9.41 -7.99 21.11
N PHE A 86 -8.26 -8.34 20.51
CA PHE A 86 -7.76 -7.64 19.33
C PHE A 86 -8.74 -7.65 18.16
N PHE A 87 -9.23 -8.82 17.73
CA PHE A 87 -10.14 -8.86 16.58
C PHE A 87 -11.55 -8.34 16.90
N GLY A 88 -11.99 -8.43 18.16
CA GLY A 88 -13.33 -8.03 18.57
C GLY A 88 -13.49 -6.55 18.95
N SER A 89 -12.44 -5.88 19.42
CA SER A 89 -12.54 -4.49 19.93
C SER A 89 -11.48 -3.52 19.40
N SER A 90 -10.47 -3.98 18.65
CA SER A 90 -9.46 -3.08 18.09
C SER A 90 -10.07 -2.13 17.06
N GLN A 91 -9.66 -0.85 17.12
CA GLN A 91 -10.03 0.16 16.13
C GLN A 91 -9.50 -0.14 14.71
N LEU A 92 -8.44 -0.96 14.62
CA LEU A 92 -7.85 -1.40 13.36
C LEU A 92 -8.56 -2.64 12.79
N SER A 93 -9.38 -3.34 13.61
CA SER A 93 -10.23 -4.44 13.16
C SER A 93 -11.59 -3.88 12.74
N GLN A 94 -11.71 -3.55 11.45
CA GLN A 94 -12.90 -2.91 10.90
C GLN A 94 -13.76 -3.91 10.12
N PHE A 95 -15.07 -3.66 10.08
CA PHE A 95 -15.94 -4.38 9.15
C PHE A 95 -15.49 -4.14 7.72
N MET A 96 -15.37 -5.22 6.97
CA MET A 96 -14.92 -5.14 5.59
C MET A 96 -15.89 -4.30 4.75
N ASP A 97 -15.37 -3.28 4.06
CA ASP A 97 -16.09 -2.55 3.03
C ASP A 97 -16.25 -3.42 1.79
N GLN A 98 -17.47 -3.91 1.56
CA GLN A 98 -17.86 -4.82 0.47
C GLN A 98 -19.05 -4.23 -0.31
N ALA A 99 -19.08 -2.90 -0.49
CA ALA A 99 -20.03 -2.28 -1.40
C ALA A 99 -19.85 -2.82 -2.83
N ASN A 100 -18.60 -2.89 -3.29
CA ASN A 100 -18.17 -3.49 -4.55
C ASN A 100 -16.72 -4.03 -4.44
N PRO A 101 -16.20 -4.77 -5.44
CA PRO A 101 -14.86 -5.37 -5.36
C PRO A 101 -13.73 -4.34 -5.15
N LEU A 102 -13.85 -3.13 -5.72
CA LEU A 102 -12.86 -2.06 -5.56
C LEU A 102 -12.85 -1.51 -4.13
N ALA A 103 -14.03 -1.36 -3.50
CA ALA A 103 -14.13 -0.97 -2.10
C ALA A 103 -13.38 -1.97 -1.20
N GLY A 104 -13.51 -3.27 -1.52
CA GLY A 104 -12.80 -4.32 -0.83
C GLY A 104 -11.28 -4.23 -0.98
N LEU A 105 -10.82 -4.09 -2.22
CA LEU A 105 -9.40 -3.99 -2.55
C LEU A 105 -8.74 -2.76 -1.91
N THR A 106 -9.37 -1.59 -2.01
CA THR A 106 -8.87 -0.34 -1.43
C THR A 106 -8.84 -0.38 0.10
N HIS A 107 -9.83 -1.01 0.74
CA HIS A 107 -9.87 -1.15 2.19
C HIS A 107 -8.71 -2.01 2.73
N LYS A 108 -8.33 -3.09 2.02
CA LYS A 108 -7.17 -3.93 2.37
C LYS A 108 -5.83 -3.18 2.25
N ARG A 109 -5.75 -2.16 1.38
CA ARG A 109 -4.54 -1.35 1.12
C ARG A 109 -4.49 -0.03 1.90
N ARG A 110 -5.40 0.17 2.86
CA ARG A 110 -5.54 1.40 3.63
C ARG A 110 -4.45 1.50 4.71
N LEU A 111 -3.82 2.66 4.81
CA LEU A 111 -2.90 3.05 5.85
C LEU A 111 -3.64 3.94 6.87
N SER A 112 -3.37 3.73 8.16
CA SER A 112 -3.94 4.52 9.25
C SER A 112 -2.85 4.95 10.22
N ALA A 113 -2.75 6.26 10.45
CA ALA A 113 -1.94 6.84 11.53
C ALA A 113 -2.65 6.76 12.89
N LEU A 114 -3.93 6.40 12.89
CA LEU A 114 -4.76 6.23 14.09
C LEU A 114 -4.68 4.79 14.62
N GLY A 115 -4.75 4.63 15.94
CA GLY A 115 -4.88 3.33 16.61
C GLY A 115 -3.89 3.14 17.77
N PRO A 116 -3.85 1.94 18.36
CA PRO A 116 -2.95 1.63 19.48
C PRO A 116 -1.47 1.86 19.11
N GLY A 117 -0.82 2.80 19.80
CA GLY A 117 0.57 3.19 19.53
C GLY A 117 0.76 4.16 18.36
N GLY A 118 -0.33 4.67 17.78
CA GLY A 118 -0.33 5.80 16.84
C GLY A 118 -0.95 7.05 17.46
N LEU A 119 -1.46 7.93 16.61
CA LEU A 119 -2.13 9.15 17.05
C LEU A 119 -3.50 8.84 17.65
N ALA A 120 -3.85 9.58 18.71
CA ALA A 120 -5.18 9.53 19.28
C ALA A 120 -6.17 10.20 18.33
N GLY A 121 -7.09 9.41 17.75
CA GLY A 121 -8.16 9.93 16.90
C GLY A 121 -9.16 10.79 17.66
N HIS A 122 -10.12 11.37 16.92
CA HIS A 122 -11.27 12.03 17.54
C HIS A 122 -12.06 11.04 18.39
N LYS A 123 -12.03 11.21 19.72
CA LYS A 123 -13.00 10.53 20.59
C LYS A 123 -14.39 11.09 20.26
N SER A 124 -15.29 10.23 19.77
CA SER A 124 -16.71 10.54 19.59
C SER A 124 -17.24 11.20 20.87
N GLY A 125 -17.68 12.46 20.77
CA GLY A 125 -18.25 13.24 21.88
C GLY A 125 -17.40 14.36 22.48
N SER A 126 -16.13 14.55 22.08
CA SER A 126 -15.35 15.72 22.54
C SER A 126 -15.31 16.82 21.47
N SER A 127 -15.95 17.96 21.76
CA SER A 127 -15.94 19.18 20.92
C SER A 127 -14.58 19.90 20.89
N ARG A 128 -13.56 19.40 21.60
CA ARG A 128 -12.21 19.97 21.57
C ARG A 128 -11.49 19.42 20.34
N ARG A 129 -11.07 20.34 19.45
CA ARG A 129 -10.08 20.09 18.40
C ARG A 129 -8.97 19.21 18.98
N THR A 130 -8.75 18.04 18.41
CA THR A 130 -7.67 17.15 18.82
C THR A 130 -6.34 17.89 18.69
N ASN A 131 -5.43 17.71 19.65
CA ASN A 131 -4.03 18.15 19.54
C ASN A 131 -3.25 17.24 18.55
N VAL A 132 -3.80 16.98 17.37
CA VAL A 132 -3.05 16.34 16.28
C VAL A 132 -2.39 17.47 15.50
N PRO A 133 -1.05 17.52 15.42
CA PRO A 133 -0.36 18.52 14.63
C PRO A 133 -0.84 18.49 13.18
N THR A 134 -1.05 19.66 12.58
CA THR A 134 -1.45 19.78 11.17
C THR A 134 -0.43 19.17 10.23
N ALA A 135 0.87 19.26 10.56
CA ALA A 135 1.98 18.73 9.75
C ALA A 135 1.82 17.24 9.40
N VAL A 136 1.31 16.42 10.33
CA VAL A 136 1.14 14.96 10.10
C VAL A 136 0.05 14.65 9.06
N ARG A 137 -0.78 15.63 8.72
CA ARG A 137 -1.85 15.48 7.72
C ARG A 137 -1.42 15.95 6.33
N ASP A 138 -0.32 16.68 6.24
CA ASP A 138 0.15 17.26 4.99
C ASP A 138 0.83 16.20 4.12
N VAL A 139 0.84 16.43 2.81
CA VAL A 139 1.52 15.54 1.87
C VAL A 139 3.01 15.86 1.92
N HIS A 140 3.81 14.86 2.31
CA HIS A 140 5.26 14.96 2.35
C HIS A 140 5.88 14.52 1.01
N ASN A 141 7.05 15.06 0.65
CA ASN A 141 7.74 14.69 -0.60
C ASN A 141 8.05 13.19 -0.67
N SER A 142 8.38 12.58 0.47
CA SER A 142 8.63 11.12 0.57
C SER A 142 7.39 10.25 0.32
N HIS A 143 6.18 10.82 0.27
CA HIS A 143 4.97 10.08 -0.11
C HIS A 143 4.98 9.71 -1.60
N TYR A 144 5.80 10.38 -2.43
CA TYR A 144 5.90 10.13 -3.86
C TYR A 144 6.10 8.63 -4.13
N SER A 145 5.24 8.07 -4.98
CA SER A 145 5.22 6.64 -5.34
C SER A 145 5.01 5.63 -4.19
N ARG A 146 4.75 6.08 -2.96
CA ARG A 146 4.59 5.23 -1.76
C ARG A 146 3.18 5.29 -1.18
N MET A 147 2.64 6.51 -1.05
CA MET A 147 1.30 6.76 -0.55
C MET A 147 0.58 7.70 -1.51
N CYS A 148 -0.66 7.37 -1.85
CA CYS A 148 -1.45 8.20 -2.74
C CYS A 148 -1.75 9.56 -2.09
N PRO A 149 -1.39 10.69 -2.73
CA PRO A 149 -1.66 12.02 -2.19
C PRO A 149 -3.12 12.44 -2.33
N ILE A 150 -3.91 11.71 -3.12
CA ILE A 150 -5.30 12.04 -3.45
C ILE A 150 -6.30 11.23 -2.61
N GLU A 151 -6.05 9.93 -2.42
CA GLU A 151 -7.02 9.04 -1.77
C GLU A 151 -6.92 9.16 -0.26
N THR A 152 -7.67 10.12 0.29
CA THR A 152 -7.89 10.30 1.72
C THR A 152 -9.38 10.58 2.00
N PRO A 153 -9.93 10.17 3.16
CA PRO A 153 -11.30 10.51 3.52
C PRO A 153 -11.51 12.01 3.69
N GLU A 154 -12.66 12.51 3.25
CA GLU A 154 -13.08 13.88 3.55
C GLU A 154 -13.46 14.01 5.04
N GLY A 155 -13.18 15.19 5.62
CA GLY A 155 -13.58 15.52 6.99
C GLY A 155 -12.45 15.34 8.03
N PRO A 156 -12.78 14.92 9.28
CA PRO A 156 -11.84 15.01 10.40
C PRO A 156 -10.63 14.07 10.31
N ASN A 157 -10.74 13.00 9.51
CA ASN A 157 -9.70 12.00 9.31
C ASN A 157 -8.79 12.29 8.10
N ILE A 158 -8.95 13.43 7.43
CA ILE A 158 -8.11 13.85 6.31
C ILE A 158 -6.62 13.81 6.68
N GLY A 159 -5.81 13.21 5.82
CA GLY A 159 -4.36 13.05 5.99
C GLY A 159 -3.94 12.02 7.05
N LEU A 160 -4.85 11.52 7.89
CA LEU A 160 -4.57 10.49 8.90
C LEU A 160 -4.87 9.09 8.40
N ILE A 161 -5.69 8.99 7.37
CA ILE A 161 -6.00 7.78 6.64
C ILE A 161 -5.70 8.04 5.18
N GLY A 162 -4.95 7.13 4.55
CA GLY A 162 -4.80 7.14 3.10
C GLY A 162 -4.58 5.73 2.57
N SER A 163 -4.16 5.64 1.31
CA SER A 163 -3.97 4.36 0.62
C SER A 163 -2.57 4.25 0.07
N LEU A 164 -2.03 3.03 0.04
CA LEU A 164 -0.78 2.74 -0.65
C LEU A 164 -0.88 3.13 -2.13
N ALA A 165 0.21 3.65 -2.67
CA ALA A 165 0.33 3.89 -4.11
C ALA A 165 0.36 2.55 -4.88
N LEU A 166 0.26 2.60 -6.21
CA LEU A 166 -0.05 1.42 -7.03
C LEU A 166 1.00 0.32 -6.91
N TYR A 167 2.27 0.64 -7.19
CA TYR A 167 3.37 -0.33 -7.14
C TYR A 167 4.06 -0.40 -5.78
N ALA A 168 3.73 0.49 -4.85
CA ALA A 168 4.32 0.52 -3.53
C ALA A 168 4.14 -0.82 -2.80
N HIS A 169 5.20 -1.32 -2.17
CA HIS A 169 5.15 -2.46 -1.26
C HIS A 169 5.87 -2.17 0.05
N VAL A 170 5.58 -2.97 1.08
CA VAL A 170 6.18 -2.84 2.41
C VAL A 170 7.27 -3.90 2.54
N ASN A 171 8.49 -3.49 2.86
CA ASN A 171 9.61 -4.41 3.07
C ASN A 171 9.54 -5.11 4.44
N GLU A 172 10.49 -6.01 4.72
CA GLU A 172 10.52 -6.80 5.96
C GLU A 172 10.64 -5.94 7.24
N TYR A 173 11.23 -4.76 7.12
CA TYR A 173 11.42 -3.81 8.22
C TYR A 173 10.20 -2.89 8.43
N GLY A 174 9.24 -2.90 7.50
CA GLY A 174 8.04 -2.07 7.55
C GLY A 174 8.16 -0.74 6.81
N PHE A 175 9.24 -0.49 6.07
CA PHE A 175 9.35 0.70 5.21
C PHE A 175 8.66 0.48 3.87
N ILE A 176 8.08 1.54 3.31
CA ILE A 176 7.44 1.49 2.00
C ILE A 176 8.50 1.75 0.94
N GLU A 177 8.62 0.85 -0.01
CA GLU A 177 9.53 0.95 -1.15
C GLU A 177 8.76 1.29 -2.42
N ALA A 178 9.42 2.05 -3.29
CA ALA A 178 8.92 2.40 -4.61
C ALA A 178 9.88 1.91 -5.70
N PRO A 179 9.37 1.52 -6.89
CA PRO A 179 10.21 1.01 -7.95
C PRO A 179 10.73 2.12 -8.87
N TYR A 180 11.97 2.00 -9.28
CA TYR A 180 12.64 2.91 -10.22
C TYR A 180 13.46 2.10 -11.25
N ARG A 181 13.55 2.61 -12.47
CA ARG A 181 14.40 2.06 -13.53
C ARG A 181 15.79 2.65 -13.43
N LYS A 182 16.81 1.80 -13.49
CA LYS A 182 18.21 2.27 -13.49
C LYS A 182 18.56 2.99 -14.78
N VAL A 183 19.27 4.12 -14.68
CA VAL A 183 19.83 4.84 -15.82
C VAL A 183 21.35 4.70 -15.75
N ASN A 184 21.97 4.30 -16.87
CA ASN A 184 23.43 4.20 -16.97
C ASN A 184 23.89 5.08 -18.13
N ASN A 185 24.67 6.13 -17.85
CA ASN A 185 25.23 7.05 -18.86
C ASN A 185 24.16 7.56 -19.86
N GLY A 186 23.01 8.00 -19.36
CA GLY A 186 21.91 8.51 -20.18
C GLY A 186 21.07 7.47 -20.92
N VAL A 187 21.31 6.17 -20.69
CA VAL A 187 20.50 5.07 -21.25
C VAL A 187 19.67 4.43 -20.14
N VAL A 188 18.35 4.41 -20.33
CA VAL A 188 17.41 3.81 -19.38
C VAL A 188 17.41 2.29 -19.52
N SER A 189 17.67 1.58 -18.42
CA SER A 189 17.59 0.11 -18.34
C SER A 189 16.16 -0.37 -18.05
N ASP A 190 15.91 -1.66 -18.26
CA ASP A 190 14.70 -2.34 -17.78
C ASP A 190 14.87 -2.93 -16.37
N ASP A 191 16.07 -2.77 -15.78
CA ASP A 191 16.34 -3.20 -14.42
C ASP A 191 15.61 -2.30 -13.43
N ILE A 192 14.72 -2.91 -12.65
CA ILE A 192 13.93 -2.23 -11.61
C ILE A 192 14.65 -2.38 -10.27
N VAL A 193 14.89 -1.25 -9.61
CA VAL A 193 15.43 -1.16 -8.25
C VAL A 193 14.35 -0.60 -7.34
N TRP A 194 14.14 -1.27 -6.20
CA TRP A 194 13.23 -0.83 -5.16
C TRP A 194 14.01 -0.03 -4.13
N MET A 195 13.52 1.18 -3.81
CA MET A 195 14.21 2.09 -2.91
C MET A 195 13.30 2.58 -1.79
N THR A 196 13.85 2.64 -0.58
CA THR A 196 13.23 3.34 0.55
C THR A 196 13.32 4.85 0.35
N ALA A 197 12.61 5.62 1.19
CA ALA A 197 12.56 7.07 1.03
C ALA A 197 13.91 7.75 1.28
N ASP A 198 14.71 7.23 2.21
CA ASP A 198 16.05 7.71 2.55
C ASP A 198 17.08 7.40 1.47
N GLU A 199 16.98 6.24 0.80
CA GLU A 199 17.82 5.90 -0.34
C GLU A 199 17.53 6.81 -1.54
N GLU A 200 16.24 7.10 -1.80
CA GLU A 200 15.80 7.95 -2.90
C GLU A 200 16.44 9.35 -2.88
N GLU A 201 16.62 9.93 -1.69
CA GLU A 201 17.14 11.30 -1.57
C GLU A 201 18.60 11.46 -2.03
N ASN A 202 19.34 10.35 -2.14
CA ASN A 202 20.73 10.35 -2.58
C ASN A 202 20.88 10.30 -4.10
N HIS A 203 19.76 10.25 -4.83
CA HIS A 203 19.75 10.01 -6.26
C HIS A 203 18.98 11.07 -7.03
N ILE A 204 19.38 11.28 -8.29
CA ILE A 204 18.68 12.18 -9.22
C ILE A 204 17.72 11.34 -10.08
N ILE A 205 16.42 11.64 -9.98
CA ILE A 205 15.37 10.78 -10.53
C ILE A 205 14.53 11.52 -11.57
N ALA A 206 14.55 11.03 -12.82
CA ALA A 206 13.73 11.54 -13.90
C ALA A 206 12.29 11.00 -13.83
N PRO A 207 11.26 11.81 -14.15
CA PRO A 207 9.89 11.35 -14.17
C PRO A 207 9.61 10.43 -15.37
N ALA A 208 8.56 9.62 -15.27
CA ALA A 208 8.26 8.59 -16.28
C ALA A 208 7.78 9.17 -17.62
N ASN A 209 7.36 10.43 -17.64
CA ASN A 209 6.90 11.13 -18.85
C ASN A 209 8.04 11.80 -19.64
N THR A 210 9.28 11.75 -19.15
CA THR A 210 10.43 12.25 -19.90
C THR A 210 10.57 11.45 -21.21
N PRO A 211 10.61 12.11 -22.38
CA PRO A 211 10.66 11.40 -23.65
C PRO A 211 11.93 10.55 -23.77
N ILE A 212 11.75 9.30 -24.19
CA ILE A 212 12.84 8.37 -24.49
C ILE A 212 12.66 7.78 -25.88
N ASP A 213 13.76 7.53 -26.59
CA ASP A 213 13.71 6.79 -27.85
C ASP A 213 13.43 5.29 -27.55
N PRO A 214 12.35 4.70 -28.09
CA PRO A 214 12.02 3.29 -27.85
C PRO A 214 13.11 2.29 -28.25
N LYS A 215 13.99 2.64 -29.21
CA LYS A 215 15.04 1.73 -29.70
C LYS A 215 16.33 1.86 -28.91
N THR A 216 16.77 3.09 -28.68
CA THR A 216 18.06 3.37 -28.01
C THR A 216 17.92 3.54 -26.50
N LYS A 217 16.70 3.75 -26.00
CA LYS A 217 16.37 4.06 -24.59
C LYS A 217 17.11 5.26 -24.02
N LYS A 218 17.59 6.15 -24.89
CA LYS A 218 18.15 7.44 -24.51
C LYS A 218 17.07 8.47 -24.32
N PHE A 219 17.36 9.47 -23.49
CA PHE A 219 16.51 10.66 -23.38
C PHE A 219 16.58 11.48 -24.66
N VAL A 220 15.40 11.94 -25.10
CA VAL A 220 15.27 12.71 -26.33
C VAL A 220 14.47 13.98 -26.10
N GLU A 221 14.75 15.00 -26.89
CA GLU A 221 13.98 16.24 -26.96
C GLU A 221 13.57 16.56 -28.39
N VAL A 222 12.61 17.46 -28.54
CA VAL A 222 12.15 17.92 -29.85
C VAL A 222 12.76 19.29 -30.13
N ASP A 223 13.59 19.37 -31.15
CA ASP A 223 14.23 20.62 -31.59
C ASP A 223 13.22 21.56 -32.27
N ALA A 224 13.58 22.83 -32.47
CA ALA A 224 12.75 23.87 -33.09
C ALA A 224 12.24 23.50 -34.50
N ASP A 225 12.97 22.63 -35.21
CA ASP A 225 12.60 22.09 -36.52
C ASP A 225 11.69 20.84 -36.46
N GLY A 226 11.28 20.41 -35.25
CA GLY A 226 10.41 19.25 -35.04
C GLY A 226 11.11 17.90 -35.14
N LYS A 227 12.45 17.86 -35.10
CA LYS A 227 13.24 16.63 -35.10
C LYS A 227 13.51 16.14 -33.68
N ILE A 228 13.49 14.82 -33.52
CA ILE A 228 13.86 14.15 -32.27
C ILE A 228 15.40 14.09 -32.22
N VAL A 229 15.99 14.72 -31.21
CA VAL A 229 17.44 14.73 -30.95
C VAL A 229 17.72 14.20 -29.54
N ASP A 230 18.94 13.73 -29.31
CA ASP A 230 19.38 13.33 -27.96
C ASP A 230 19.32 14.56 -27.04
N ALA A 231 18.67 14.44 -25.89
CA ALA A 231 18.52 15.55 -24.96
C ALA A 231 19.81 15.79 -24.18
N ASP A 232 20.25 17.04 -24.07
CA ASP A 232 21.40 17.40 -23.23
C ASP A 232 21.01 17.51 -21.75
N ARG A 233 19.78 17.95 -21.48
CA ARG A 233 19.25 18.13 -20.13
C ARG A 233 17.83 17.59 -20.00
N VAL A 234 17.51 17.08 -18.82
CA VAL A 234 16.17 16.60 -18.49
C VAL A 234 15.71 17.17 -17.15
N ILE A 235 14.38 17.25 -16.99
CA ILE A 235 13.79 17.61 -15.70
C ILE A 235 13.87 16.39 -14.81
N ALA A 236 14.51 16.52 -13.65
CA ALA A 236 14.60 15.46 -12.65
C ALA A 236 14.29 16.03 -11.26
N ARG A 237 13.85 15.15 -10.36
CA ARG A 237 13.76 15.43 -8.93
C ARG A 237 15.18 15.31 -8.36
N THR A 238 15.63 16.38 -7.74
CA THR A 238 16.96 16.44 -7.11
C THR A 238 16.86 17.10 -5.74
N ARG A 239 18.00 17.19 -5.06
CA ARG A 239 18.15 17.93 -3.81
C ARG A 239 18.42 19.40 -4.14
N ASP A 240 17.58 20.29 -3.62
CA ASP A 240 17.69 21.73 -3.83
C ASP A 240 18.89 22.33 -3.08
N PHE A 241 19.20 23.60 -3.38
CA PHE A 241 20.26 24.37 -2.71
C PHE A 241 20.04 24.54 -1.20
N ASP A 242 18.80 24.42 -0.72
CA ASP A 242 18.47 24.45 0.71
C ASP A 242 18.60 23.08 1.40
N GLY A 243 18.99 22.05 0.65
CA GLY A 243 19.13 20.67 1.12
C GLY A 243 17.84 19.86 1.12
N SER A 244 16.70 20.45 0.72
CA SER A 244 15.42 19.74 0.64
C SER A 244 15.35 18.87 -0.62
N PHE A 245 14.91 17.62 -0.49
CA PHE A 245 14.75 16.71 -1.62
C PHE A 245 13.35 16.81 -2.23
N GLY A 246 13.28 16.76 -3.56
CA GLY A 246 12.02 16.58 -4.30
C GLY A 246 11.63 17.75 -5.21
N ALA A 247 12.44 18.80 -5.27
CA ALA A 247 12.22 19.90 -6.19
C ALA A 247 12.61 19.51 -7.63
N PRO A 248 11.84 19.98 -8.64
CA PRO A 248 12.18 19.77 -10.03
C PRO A 248 13.30 20.71 -10.47
N ALA A 249 14.41 20.16 -10.95
CA ALA A 249 15.49 20.92 -11.56
C ALA A 249 15.83 20.35 -12.95
N GLN A 250 16.36 21.20 -13.84
CA GLN A 250 16.96 20.72 -15.07
C GLN A 250 18.39 20.28 -14.80
N VAL A 251 18.68 19.01 -15.06
CA VAL A 251 19.99 18.40 -14.84
C VAL A 251 20.55 17.85 -16.16
N PRO A 252 21.88 17.79 -16.33
CA PRO A 252 22.49 17.03 -17.42
C PRO A 252 22.01 15.57 -17.42
N VAL A 253 21.84 14.99 -18.60
CA VAL A 253 21.42 13.59 -18.74
C VAL A 253 22.41 12.60 -18.12
N GLU A 254 23.69 12.96 -18.07
CA GLU A 254 24.76 12.16 -17.46
C GLU A 254 24.64 12.06 -15.94
N ASP A 255 23.99 13.03 -15.28
CA ASP A 255 23.82 13.06 -13.83
C ASP A 255 22.57 12.30 -13.36
N VAL A 256 21.75 11.78 -14.28
CA VAL A 256 20.52 11.06 -13.94
C VAL A 256 20.83 9.61 -13.58
N ASP A 257 20.55 9.24 -12.34
CA ASP A 257 20.78 7.89 -11.81
C ASP A 257 19.60 6.93 -12.11
N TYR A 258 18.38 7.44 -12.00
CA TYR A 258 17.16 6.63 -12.09
C TYR A 258 16.02 7.35 -12.82
N MET A 259 15.03 6.57 -13.25
CA MET A 259 13.79 7.05 -13.86
C MET A 259 12.59 6.34 -13.26
N ASP A 260 11.47 7.02 -13.06
CA ASP A 260 10.21 6.39 -12.65
C ASP A 260 9.78 5.28 -13.61
N VAL A 261 9.14 4.21 -13.09
CA VAL A 261 8.66 3.10 -13.92
C VAL A 261 7.43 3.50 -14.73
N SER A 262 6.50 4.23 -14.10
CA SER A 262 5.23 4.59 -14.74
C SER A 262 4.59 5.80 -14.05
N PRO A 263 3.89 6.69 -14.78
CA PRO A 263 3.12 7.77 -14.16
C PRO A 263 2.05 7.27 -13.18
N ARG A 264 1.57 6.04 -13.37
CA ARG A 264 0.55 5.39 -12.52
C ARG A 264 1.04 5.10 -11.11
N GLN A 265 2.36 5.03 -10.91
CA GLN A 265 2.97 4.64 -9.65
C GLN A 265 2.71 5.62 -8.51
N LEU A 266 2.45 6.89 -8.84
CA LEU A 266 2.20 7.95 -7.87
C LEU A 266 0.86 7.80 -7.12
N LEU A 267 -0.10 7.13 -7.74
CA LEU A 267 -1.50 7.16 -7.34
C LEU A 267 -1.98 5.80 -6.85
N SER A 268 -3.10 5.77 -6.13
CA SER A 268 -3.73 4.53 -5.69
C SER A 268 -4.50 3.84 -6.82
N VAL A 269 -5.00 2.63 -6.54
CA VAL A 269 -5.81 1.85 -7.49
C VAL A 269 -7.07 2.62 -7.92
N ALA A 270 -7.79 3.23 -6.98
CA ALA A 270 -9.03 3.97 -7.29
C ALA A 270 -8.77 5.24 -8.11
N ALA A 271 -7.71 5.98 -7.81
CA ALA A 271 -7.34 7.17 -8.57
C ALA A 271 -6.90 6.81 -10.00
N ASN A 272 -6.19 5.70 -10.19
CA ASN A 272 -5.79 5.20 -11.51
C ASN A 272 -6.95 4.67 -12.38
N LEU A 273 -8.17 4.55 -11.84
CA LEU A 273 -9.37 4.20 -12.60
C LEU A 273 -10.10 5.42 -13.19
N ILE A 274 -9.62 6.64 -12.90
CA ILE A 274 -10.19 7.88 -13.43
C ILE A 274 -9.50 8.20 -14.77
N PRO A 275 -10.22 8.21 -15.91
CA PRO A 275 -9.65 8.60 -17.19
C PRO A 275 -9.38 10.11 -17.24
N PHE A 276 -8.36 10.52 -18.02
CA PHE A 276 -7.98 11.93 -18.22
C PHE A 276 -7.70 12.68 -16.91
N LEU A 277 -7.11 11.98 -15.95
CA LEU A 277 -6.84 12.50 -14.62
C LEU A 277 -5.99 13.78 -14.63
N GLU A 278 -5.10 13.92 -15.61
CA GLU A 278 -4.26 15.10 -15.83
C GLU A 278 -5.07 16.38 -16.12
N HIS A 279 -6.35 16.26 -16.44
CA HIS A 279 -7.26 17.38 -16.69
C HIS A 279 -8.21 17.67 -15.52
N ASP A 280 -8.16 16.86 -14.46
CA ASP A 280 -9.00 17.01 -13.28
C ASP A 280 -8.24 17.70 -12.13
N ASP A 281 -8.94 18.55 -11.40
CA ASP A 281 -8.42 19.11 -10.14
C ASP A 281 -8.33 18.03 -9.06
N ALA A 282 -7.24 18.06 -8.27
CA ALA A 282 -6.95 17.08 -7.23
C ALA A 282 -8.11 16.86 -6.24
N LYS A 283 -8.85 17.92 -5.88
CA LYS A 283 -9.99 17.81 -4.95
C LYS A 283 -11.17 17.07 -5.57
N ARG A 284 -11.37 17.20 -6.89
CA ARG A 284 -12.41 16.47 -7.63
C ARG A 284 -12.00 15.04 -7.88
N THR A 285 -10.72 14.78 -8.14
CA THR A 285 -10.20 13.42 -8.20
C THR A 285 -10.41 12.68 -6.90
N LEU A 286 -10.16 13.33 -5.75
CA LEU A 286 -10.40 12.75 -4.42
C LEU A 286 -11.86 12.30 -4.28
N MET A 287 -12.81 13.17 -4.67
CA MET A 287 -14.23 12.84 -4.67
C MET A 287 -14.52 11.66 -5.59
N GLY A 288 -13.99 11.67 -6.81
CA GLY A 288 -14.17 10.59 -7.80
C GLY A 288 -13.67 9.23 -7.27
N ALA A 289 -12.45 9.18 -6.74
CA ALA A 289 -11.87 7.96 -6.18
C ALA A 289 -12.69 7.43 -4.98
N ASN A 290 -13.18 8.34 -4.12
CA ASN A 290 -14.02 7.98 -2.98
C ASN A 290 -15.43 7.51 -3.41
N MET A 291 -16.01 8.13 -4.44
CA MET A 291 -17.33 7.78 -4.98
C MET A 291 -17.33 6.41 -5.64
N GLN A 292 -16.25 6.00 -6.31
CA GLN A 292 -16.14 4.66 -6.90
C GLN A 292 -16.31 3.55 -5.87
N ARG A 293 -15.83 3.74 -4.63
CA ARG A 293 -15.99 2.76 -3.53
C ARG A 293 -17.43 2.66 -3.02
N GLN A 294 -18.27 3.64 -3.33
CA GLN A 294 -19.70 3.65 -2.95
C GLN A 294 -20.60 3.15 -4.09
N ALA A 295 -20.03 2.82 -5.26
CA ALA A 295 -20.81 2.33 -6.38
C ALA A 295 -21.49 1.00 -6.04
N VAL A 296 -22.80 0.93 -6.28
CA VAL A 296 -23.60 -0.28 -6.02
C VAL A 296 -23.52 -1.21 -7.23
N PRO A 297 -23.22 -2.52 -7.06
CA PRO A 297 -23.25 -3.49 -8.14
C PRO A 297 -24.65 -3.57 -8.77
N LEU A 298 -24.71 -3.39 -10.09
CA LEU A 298 -25.95 -3.44 -10.86
C LEU A 298 -26.24 -4.87 -11.34
N ILE A 299 -27.51 -5.17 -11.60
CA ILE A 299 -27.92 -6.46 -12.19
C ILE A 299 -27.27 -6.67 -13.56
N GLN A 300 -27.09 -5.59 -14.32
CA GLN A 300 -26.39 -5.59 -15.60
C GLN A 300 -25.23 -4.59 -15.53
N SER A 301 -24.06 -5.08 -15.15
CA SER A 301 -22.83 -4.32 -15.14
C SER A 301 -22.30 -4.14 -16.56
N HIS A 302 -21.84 -2.93 -16.86
CA HIS A 302 -21.12 -2.61 -18.09
C HIS A 302 -19.79 -1.98 -17.71
N ALA A 303 -18.73 -2.35 -18.43
CA ALA A 303 -17.46 -1.65 -18.34
C ALA A 303 -17.60 -0.22 -18.87
N PRO A 304 -16.79 0.74 -18.38
CA PRO A 304 -16.78 2.08 -18.93
C PRO A 304 -16.41 2.06 -20.42
N PHE A 305 -17.05 2.91 -21.24
CA PHE A 305 -16.70 3.05 -22.65
C PHE A 305 -15.28 3.59 -22.87
N VAL A 306 -14.81 4.41 -21.93
CA VAL A 306 -13.43 4.92 -21.87
C VAL A 306 -12.85 4.48 -20.53
N GLY A 307 -11.94 3.51 -20.58
CA GLY A 307 -11.23 2.97 -19.42
C GLY A 307 -9.76 3.37 -19.39
N THR A 308 -9.10 3.10 -18.27
CA THR A 308 -7.65 3.36 -18.09
C THR A 308 -6.79 2.12 -18.35
N GLY A 309 -7.41 0.94 -18.47
CA GLY A 309 -6.73 -0.35 -18.60
C GLY A 309 -6.37 -0.99 -17.26
N MET A 310 -6.77 -0.37 -16.13
CA MET A 310 -6.58 -0.92 -14.79
C MET A 310 -7.77 -1.77 -14.31
N GLU A 311 -8.91 -1.70 -14.99
CA GLU A 311 -10.18 -2.31 -14.60
C GLU A 311 -10.06 -3.84 -14.46
N GLY A 312 -9.48 -4.49 -15.48
CA GLY A 312 -9.30 -5.94 -15.48
C GLY A 312 -8.39 -6.40 -14.35
N ARG A 313 -7.27 -5.70 -14.15
CA ARG A 313 -6.32 -6.01 -13.09
C ARG A 313 -6.91 -5.77 -11.69
N ALA A 314 -7.61 -4.65 -11.50
CA ALA A 314 -8.28 -4.35 -10.23
C ALA A 314 -9.36 -5.37 -9.89
N ALA A 315 -10.11 -5.85 -10.88
CA ALA A 315 -11.10 -6.91 -10.68
C ALA A 315 -10.45 -8.25 -10.33
N GLN A 316 -9.38 -8.65 -11.02
CA GLN A 316 -8.63 -9.88 -10.73
C GLN A 316 -7.98 -9.84 -9.33
N ASP A 317 -7.26 -8.76 -9.03
CA ASP A 317 -6.54 -8.61 -7.75
C ASP A 317 -7.47 -8.38 -6.55
N SER A 318 -8.76 -8.06 -6.78
CA SER A 318 -9.75 -8.00 -5.70
C SER A 318 -9.95 -9.36 -5.01
N GLY A 319 -9.71 -10.46 -5.74
CA GLY A 319 -9.94 -11.84 -5.30
C GLY A 319 -11.41 -12.28 -5.37
N GLU A 320 -12.31 -11.46 -5.93
CA GLU A 320 -13.72 -11.80 -6.09
C GLU A 320 -13.99 -12.60 -7.38
N LEU A 321 -13.11 -12.50 -8.39
CA LEU A 321 -13.25 -13.27 -9.62
C LEU A 321 -12.78 -14.72 -9.42
N ILE A 322 -13.55 -15.67 -9.96
CA ILE A 322 -13.16 -17.07 -10.04
C ILE A 322 -12.37 -17.27 -11.35
N CYS A 323 -11.11 -17.64 -11.21
CA CYS A 323 -10.20 -17.91 -12.33
C CYS A 323 -9.90 -19.42 -12.39
N ALA A 324 -9.70 -19.94 -13.60
CA ALA A 324 -9.22 -21.31 -13.76
C ALA A 324 -7.77 -21.41 -13.25
N GLU A 325 -7.49 -22.44 -12.43
CA GLU A 325 -6.16 -22.71 -11.90
C GLU A 325 -5.23 -23.33 -12.94
N PHE A 326 -5.78 -24.04 -13.91
CA PHE A 326 -5.05 -24.73 -14.97
C PHE A 326 -5.77 -24.66 -16.31
N ALA A 327 -5.01 -24.88 -17.38
CA ALA A 327 -5.56 -24.97 -18.73
C ALA A 327 -6.36 -26.26 -18.90
N GLY A 328 -7.51 -26.16 -19.57
CA GLY A 328 -8.39 -27.31 -19.77
C GLY A 328 -9.63 -27.01 -20.58
N GLU A 329 -10.46 -28.04 -20.76
CA GLU A 329 -11.74 -27.95 -21.45
C GLU A 329 -12.88 -27.86 -20.44
N VAL A 330 -13.80 -26.93 -20.67
CA VAL A 330 -15.00 -26.79 -19.84
C VAL A 330 -15.99 -27.90 -20.19
N THR A 331 -16.20 -28.85 -19.27
CA THR A 331 -17.08 -30.01 -19.46
C THR A 331 -18.52 -29.76 -19.04
N GLU A 332 -18.71 -29.02 -17.95
CA GLU A 332 -20.04 -28.70 -17.41
C GLU A 332 -20.11 -27.21 -17.07
N VAL A 333 -21.20 -26.56 -17.46
CA VAL A 333 -21.51 -25.17 -17.09
C VAL A 333 -22.97 -25.10 -16.72
N ASP A 334 -23.24 -24.67 -15.50
CA ASP A 334 -24.56 -24.19 -15.14
C ASP A 334 -24.45 -22.83 -14.42
N ALA A 335 -25.58 -22.32 -13.94
CA ALA A 335 -25.55 -21.05 -13.22
C ALA A 335 -24.70 -21.15 -11.94
N ALA A 336 -24.73 -22.26 -11.22
CA ALA A 336 -24.20 -22.43 -9.86
C ALA A 336 -22.78 -23.05 -9.80
N HIS A 337 -22.30 -23.68 -10.86
CA HIS A 337 -20.98 -24.31 -10.92
C HIS A 337 -20.46 -24.43 -12.35
N VAL A 338 -19.14 -24.57 -12.46
CA VAL A 338 -18.40 -24.83 -13.69
C VAL A 338 -17.42 -25.96 -13.42
N VAL A 339 -17.32 -26.93 -14.33
CA VAL A 339 -16.33 -28.02 -14.25
C VAL A 339 -15.36 -27.90 -15.41
N ILE A 340 -14.07 -27.90 -15.10
CA ILE A 340 -12.98 -27.87 -16.06
C ILE A 340 -12.25 -29.21 -15.98
N TYR A 341 -12.05 -29.86 -17.13
CA TYR A 341 -11.26 -31.08 -17.26
C TYR A 341 -9.90 -30.75 -17.87
N SER A 342 -8.85 -31.24 -17.24
CA SER A 342 -7.49 -31.22 -17.78
C SER A 342 -6.92 -32.63 -17.78
N ASP A 343 -6.17 -32.98 -18.82
CA ASP A 343 -5.53 -34.30 -18.93
C ASP A 343 -4.55 -34.57 -17.77
N GLU A 344 -3.93 -33.51 -17.23
CA GLU A 344 -2.94 -33.61 -16.14
C GLU A 344 -3.59 -33.58 -14.73
N HIS A 345 -4.63 -32.75 -14.54
CA HIS A 345 -5.20 -32.47 -13.22
C HIS A 345 -6.58 -33.11 -12.98
N GLY A 346 -7.16 -33.75 -13.99
CA GLY A 346 -8.50 -34.32 -13.94
C GLY A 346 -9.59 -33.24 -13.94
N SER A 347 -10.77 -33.58 -13.44
CA SER A 347 -11.92 -32.66 -13.35
C SER A 347 -11.86 -31.84 -12.07
N GLN A 348 -11.84 -30.52 -12.19
CA GLN A 348 -12.01 -29.59 -11.07
C GLN A 348 -13.33 -28.83 -11.18
N ARG A 349 -14.04 -28.79 -10.05
CA ARG A 349 -15.32 -28.11 -9.91
C ARG A 349 -15.13 -26.76 -9.21
N TYR A 350 -15.72 -25.72 -9.79
CA TYR A 350 -15.76 -24.36 -9.28
C TYR A 350 -17.20 -23.99 -8.96
N ASP A 351 -17.52 -23.80 -7.69
CA ASP A 351 -18.86 -23.37 -7.26
C ASP A 351 -18.98 -21.84 -7.29
N LEU A 352 -20.08 -21.33 -7.83
CA LEU A 352 -20.37 -19.92 -8.03
C LEU A 352 -21.34 -19.42 -6.92
N PRO A 353 -20.92 -18.45 -6.09
CA PRO A 353 -21.80 -17.79 -5.12
C PRO A 353 -23.06 -17.21 -5.77
N LYS A 354 -24.23 -17.49 -5.17
CA LYS A 354 -25.55 -17.06 -5.66
C LYS A 354 -26.34 -16.31 -4.62
N TYR A 355 -26.62 -15.04 -4.93
CA TYR A 355 -27.50 -14.17 -4.15
C TYR A 355 -27.10 -14.08 -2.67
N GLU A 356 -25.80 -14.10 -2.41
CA GLU A 356 -25.27 -13.96 -1.06
C GLU A 356 -25.32 -12.49 -0.62
N ARG A 357 -25.55 -12.27 0.66
CA ARG A 357 -25.63 -10.93 1.24
C ARG A 357 -24.23 -10.46 1.64
N SER A 358 -23.82 -9.29 1.14
CA SER A 358 -22.58 -8.63 1.59
C SER A 358 -22.76 -7.93 2.95
N ASN A 359 -21.65 -7.49 3.55
CA ASN A 359 -21.68 -6.70 4.79
C ASN A 359 -22.51 -5.41 4.68
N GLN A 360 -22.51 -4.77 3.51
CA GLN A 360 -23.27 -3.55 3.21
C GLN A 360 -24.68 -3.85 2.70
N SER A 361 -25.13 -5.11 2.80
CA SER A 361 -26.44 -5.58 2.33
C SER A 361 -26.65 -5.42 0.81
N THR A 362 -25.56 -5.45 0.04
CA THR A 362 -25.59 -5.65 -1.41
C THR A 362 -25.64 -7.16 -1.74
N CYS A 363 -25.78 -7.49 -3.02
CA CYS A 363 -25.93 -8.86 -3.51
C CYS A 363 -24.65 -9.31 -4.21
N ILE A 364 -24.04 -10.40 -3.73
CA ILE A 364 -22.92 -11.08 -4.38
C ILE A 364 -23.51 -12.20 -5.24
N ASN A 365 -23.26 -12.12 -6.55
CA ASN A 365 -23.78 -13.07 -7.52
C ASN A 365 -22.80 -13.25 -8.67
N HIS A 366 -22.22 -14.45 -8.80
CA HIS A 366 -21.30 -14.76 -9.89
C HIS A 366 -22.08 -15.30 -11.09
N ARG A 367 -21.61 -14.97 -12.30
CA ARG A 367 -22.19 -15.48 -13.54
C ARG A 367 -21.10 -16.19 -14.33
N PRO A 368 -21.35 -17.41 -14.82
CA PRO A 368 -20.40 -18.06 -15.72
C PRO A 368 -20.28 -17.23 -17.00
N ILE A 369 -19.05 -17.03 -17.47
CA ILE A 369 -18.74 -16.38 -18.75
C ILE A 369 -18.31 -17.38 -19.83
N VAL A 370 -18.03 -18.61 -19.42
CA VAL A 370 -17.56 -19.69 -20.29
C VAL A 370 -18.72 -20.50 -20.86
N THR A 371 -18.45 -21.22 -21.94
CA THR A 371 -19.40 -22.14 -22.57
C THR A 371 -18.87 -23.57 -22.54
N VAL A 372 -19.77 -24.56 -22.59
CA VAL A 372 -19.39 -25.98 -22.64
C VAL A 372 -18.56 -26.25 -23.91
N GLY A 373 -17.43 -26.93 -23.77
CA GLY A 373 -16.47 -27.21 -24.84
C GLY A 373 -15.45 -26.08 -25.08
N GLN A 374 -15.49 -25.00 -24.30
CA GLN A 374 -14.50 -23.93 -24.39
C GLN A 374 -13.17 -24.37 -23.77
N GLN A 375 -12.07 -24.10 -24.48
CA GLN A 375 -10.71 -24.23 -23.96
C GLN A 375 -10.34 -22.96 -23.20
N VAL A 376 -9.88 -23.11 -21.96
CA VAL A 376 -9.54 -22.00 -21.03
C VAL A 376 -8.11 -22.06 -20.55
#